data_AF-A0AAV6BZV4-F1
#
_entry.id   AF-A0AAV6BZV4-F1
#
_cell.length_a   1.000
_cell.length_b   1.000
_cell.length_c   1.000
_cell.angle_alpha   90.00
_cell.angle_beta   90.00
_cell.angle_gamma   90.00
#
_symmetry.space_group_name_H-M   'P 1'
#
loop_
_entity.id
_entity.type
_entity.pdbx_description
1 polymer ?
#
loop_
_entity_poly.entity_id
_entity_poly.type
_entity_poly.pdbx_seq_one_letter_code
_entity_poly.pdbx_strand_id
1 'polypeptide(L)'
;MRLARFDSPDAVVTLADLAEMASARVSLDDERYLAPLVRDARLLLEELLPDTQVILLGSIATPKYVAPLVQVFGRRLLFPGAFVGRGDMSRGGLLLRCSRAENQLEYVPVATAVLRGVRPPKLPRPPRRRRAPGR
;
A
#
# COMPACT_ATOMS: atom_id res chain seq x y z
N MET A 1 19.23 14.81 3.95
CA MET A 1 19.24 14.62 2.49
C MET A 1 17.81 14.84 1.99
N ARG A 2 17.58 15.88 1.19
CA ARG A 2 16.25 16.34 0.77
C ARG A 2 15.89 15.61 -0.52
N LEU A 3 15.00 14.61 -0.47
CA LEU A 3 14.40 14.03 -1.68
C LEU A 3 13.26 14.93 -2.17
N ALA A 4 13.51 16.23 -2.38
CA ALA A 4 12.51 17.17 -2.93
C ALA A 4 12.21 16.92 -4.42
N ARG A 5 12.54 15.73 -4.93
CA ARG A 5 12.55 15.42 -6.36
C ARG A 5 11.27 14.71 -6.82
N PHE A 6 10.45 14.20 -5.90
CA PHE A 6 9.22 13.44 -6.21
C PHE A 6 7.94 14.05 -5.61
N ASP A 7 7.96 15.36 -5.34
CA ASP A 7 6.81 16.07 -4.75
C ASP A 7 5.70 16.40 -5.77
N SER A 8 5.89 16.02 -7.04
CA SER A 8 4.91 16.16 -8.12
C SER A 8 4.68 14.82 -8.83
N PRO A 9 3.42 14.47 -9.19
CA PRO A 9 3.14 13.30 -10.01
C PRO A 9 3.77 13.36 -11.41
N ASP A 10 4.10 14.56 -11.90
CA ASP A 10 4.75 14.78 -13.19
C ASP A 10 6.29 14.69 -13.11
N ALA A 11 6.85 14.44 -11.93
CA ALA A 11 8.29 14.31 -11.74
C ALA A 11 8.87 13.16 -12.59
N VAL A 12 9.82 13.49 -13.47
CA VAL A 12 10.50 12.50 -14.30
C VAL A 12 11.51 11.72 -13.47
N VAL A 13 11.34 10.41 -13.40
CA VAL A 13 12.30 9.49 -12.77
C VAL A 13 13.39 9.13 -13.78
N THR A 14 14.65 9.43 -13.45
CA THR A 14 15.82 9.09 -14.28
C THR A 14 16.40 7.73 -13.89
N LEU A 15 17.29 7.18 -14.73
CA LEU A 15 18.03 5.96 -14.42
C LEU A 15 18.90 6.12 -13.15
N ALA A 16 19.48 7.30 -12.95
CA ALA A 16 20.26 7.59 -11.75
C ALA A 16 19.38 7.53 -10.49
N ASP A 17 18.16 8.07 -10.57
CA ASP A 17 17.22 8.01 -9.44
C ASP A 17 16.81 6.55 -9.15
N LEU A 18 16.55 5.74 -10.19
CA LEU A 18 16.26 4.31 -10.01
C LEU A 18 17.43 3.56 -9.39
N ALA A 19 18.66 3.85 -9.81
CA ALA A 19 19.86 3.25 -9.23
C ALA A 19 20.04 3.63 -7.76
N GLU A 20 19.76 4.89 -7.40
CA GLU A 20 19.76 5.36 -6.02
C GLU A 20 18.70 4.63 -5.18
N MET A 21 17.45 4.57 -5.66
CA MET A 21 16.36 3.85 -4.98
C MET A 21 16.68 2.37 -4.78
N ALA A 22 17.26 1.72 -5.79
CA ALA A 22 17.64 0.31 -5.73
C ALA A 22 18.81 0.04 -4.77
N SER A 23 19.58 1.06 -4.38
CA SER A 23 20.71 0.92 -3.46
C SER A 23 20.30 0.71 -2.00
N ALA A 24 19.05 1.06 -1.66
CA ALA A 24 18.47 0.88 -0.33
C ALA A 24 17.71 -0.46 -0.24
N ARG A 25 17.89 -1.17 0.88
CA ARG A 25 17.13 -2.39 1.15
C ARG A 25 15.82 -2.03 1.82
N VAL A 26 14.71 -2.62 1.34
CA VAL A 26 13.40 -2.49 2.00
C VAL A 26 13.38 -3.35 3.26
N SER A 27 14.02 -2.87 4.32
CA SER A 27 14.28 -3.59 5.55
C SER A 27 14.33 -2.66 6.76
N LEU A 28 14.00 -3.19 7.94
CA LEU A 28 13.94 -2.44 9.19
C LEU A 28 15.33 -2.05 9.75
N ASP A 29 16.40 -2.56 9.16
CA ASP A 29 17.79 -2.28 9.54
C ASP A 29 18.48 -1.30 8.57
N ASP A 30 17.79 -0.83 7.52
CA ASP A 30 18.33 0.13 6.56
C ASP A 30 17.71 1.52 6.77
N GLU A 31 18.46 2.41 7.41
CA GLU A 31 18.06 3.79 7.66
C GLU A 31 17.76 4.57 6.36
N ARG A 32 18.39 4.20 5.24
CA ARG A 32 18.11 4.83 3.94
C ARG A 32 16.70 4.54 3.44
N TYR A 33 16.09 3.46 3.93
CA TYR A 33 14.69 3.14 3.71
C TYR A 33 13.78 3.68 4.83
N LEU A 34 14.15 3.51 6.11
CA LEU A 34 13.28 3.88 7.22
C LEU A 34 13.13 5.39 7.43
N ALA A 35 14.24 6.14 7.37
CA ALA A 35 14.21 7.57 7.61
C ALA A 35 13.24 8.32 6.66
N PRO A 36 13.27 8.14 5.33
CA PRO A 36 12.31 8.80 4.45
C PRO A 36 10.88 8.30 4.67
N LEU A 37 10.67 7.00 4.89
CA LEU A 37 9.33 6.44 5.12
C LEU A 37 8.65 7.06 6.36
N VAL A 38 9.37 7.15 7.48
CA VAL A 38 8.83 7.70 8.72
C VAL A 38 8.66 9.21 8.63
N ARG A 39 9.61 9.92 8.02
CA ARG A 39 9.51 11.37 7.79
C ARG A 39 8.24 11.70 7.00
N ASP A 40 8.05 11.06 5.85
CA ASP A 40 6.94 11.39 4.96
C ASP A 40 5.59 10.93 5.55
N ALA A 41 5.57 9.83 6.30
CA ALA A 41 4.39 9.41 7.05
C ALA A 41 3.99 10.42 8.14
N ARG A 42 4.96 11.04 8.83
CA ARG A 42 4.69 12.08 9.83
C ARG A 42 4.19 13.37 9.19
N LEU A 43 4.82 13.81 8.11
CA LEU A 43 4.34 14.96 7.33
C LEU A 43 2.91 14.73 6.84
N LEU A 44 2.60 13.53 6.35
CA LEU A 44 1.23 13.19 5.97
C LEU A 44 0.29 13.26 7.18
N LEU A 45 0.66 12.69 8.33
CA LEU A 45 -0.16 12.72 9.54
C LEU A 45 -0.50 14.16 10.00
N GLU A 46 0.44 15.09 9.87
CA GLU A 46 0.25 16.51 10.22
C GLU A 46 -0.81 17.20 9.34
N GLU A 47 -0.98 16.76 8.09
CA GLU A 47 -1.97 17.30 7.13
C GLU A 47 -3.36 16.65 7.26
N LEU A 48 -3.48 15.53 7.99
CA LEU A 48 -4.74 14.81 8.11
C LEU A 48 -5.62 15.35 9.23
N LEU A 49 -6.94 15.41 9.00
CA LEU A 49 -7.90 15.63 10.07
C LEU A 49 -7.81 14.51 11.12
N PRO A 50 -8.16 14.76 12.40
CA PRO A 50 -8.01 13.77 13.49
C PRO A 50 -8.66 12.40 13.21
N ASP A 51 -9.80 12.39 12.52
CA ASP A 51 -10.58 11.18 12.25
C ASP A 51 -10.29 10.53 10.89
N THR A 52 -9.35 11.08 10.10
CA THR A 52 -9.03 10.50 8.79
C THR A 52 -8.39 9.12 8.94
N GLN A 53 -8.96 8.12 8.29
CA GLN A 53 -8.41 6.76 8.22
C GLN A 53 -7.30 6.68 7.18
N VAL A 54 -6.23 5.94 7.49
CA VAL A 54 -5.11 5.70 6.58
C VAL A 54 -5.14 4.23 6.17
N ILE A 55 -5.35 3.96 4.88
CA ILE A 55 -5.53 2.60 4.37
C ILE A 55 -4.25 2.10 3.69
N LEU A 56 -3.59 1.12 4.30
CA LEU A 56 -2.43 0.44 3.71
C LEU A 56 -2.88 -0.59 2.66
N LEU A 57 -2.72 -0.26 1.39
CA LEU A 57 -2.99 -1.16 0.26
C LEU A 57 -1.76 -2.00 -0.15
N GLY A 58 -0.60 -1.70 0.43
CA GLY A 58 0.67 -2.38 0.22
C GLY A 58 0.79 -3.71 0.97
N SER A 59 1.99 -4.30 0.97
CA SER A 59 2.25 -5.58 1.65
C SER A 59 2.07 -5.47 3.18
N ILE A 60 1.23 -6.34 3.75
CA ILE A 60 0.94 -6.40 5.19
C ILE A 60 1.62 -7.59 5.89
N ALA A 61 2.09 -8.59 5.14
CA ALA A 61 2.54 -9.87 5.70
C ALA A 61 3.92 -9.79 6.37
N THR A 62 4.65 -8.71 6.14
CA THR A 62 6.01 -8.49 6.63
C THR A 62 6.09 -7.18 7.42
N PRO A 63 6.93 -7.09 8.45
CA PRO A 63 6.97 -5.93 9.32
C PRO A 63 7.58 -4.68 8.66
N LYS A 64 8.28 -4.80 7.52
CA LYS A 64 9.03 -3.73 6.87
C LYS A 64 8.25 -2.41 6.65
N TYR A 65 6.97 -2.50 6.31
CA TYR A 65 6.08 -1.32 6.24
C TYR A 65 5.23 -1.18 7.51
N VAL A 66 4.69 -2.30 8.00
CA VAL A 66 3.72 -2.31 9.08
C VAL A 66 4.29 -1.72 10.38
N ALA A 67 5.49 -2.13 10.78
CA ALA A 67 6.09 -1.69 12.03
C ALA A 67 6.28 -0.16 12.09
N PRO A 68 6.98 0.49 11.12
CA PRO A 68 7.16 1.94 11.16
C PRO A 68 5.84 2.71 10.97
N LEU A 69 4.95 2.22 10.09
CA LEU A 69 3.69 2.93 9.83
C LEU A 69 2.71 2.86 11.01
N VAL A 70 2.68 1.75 11.76
CA VAL A 70 1.87 1.65 12.99
C VAL A 70 2.41 2.61 14.06
N GLN A 71 3.73 2.79 14.17
CA GLN A 71 4.30 3.76 15.10
C GLN A 71 3.89 5.21 14.81
N VAL A 72 3.64 5.53 13.53
CA VAL A 72 3.21 6.88 13.12
C VAL A 72 1.70 7.05 13.22
N PHE A 73 0.93 6.17 12.58
CA PHE A 73 -0.52 6.34 12.42
C PHE A 73 -1.34 5.64 13.52
N GLY A 74 -0.72 4.77 14.32
CA GLY A 74 -1.38 4.05 15.41
C GLY A 74 -2.62 3.29 14.95
N ARG A 75 -3.75 3.49 15.65
CA ARG A 75 -5.04 2.84 15.35
C ARG A 75 -5.69 3.31 14.05
N ARG A 76 -5.23 4.44 13.49
CA ARG A 76 -5.75 5.00 12.22
C ARG A 76 -5.20 4.27 11.00
N LEU A 77 -4.14 3.45 11.17
CA LEU A 77 -3.63 2.58 10.11
C LEU A 77 -4.50 1.33 10.00
N LEU A 78 -5.28 1.30 8.92
CA LEU A 78 -6.14 0.17 8.58
C LEU A 78 -5.63 -0.51 7.31
N PHE A 79 -6.15 -1.69 7.03
CA PHE A 79 -5.99 -2.37 5.75
C PHE A 79 -7.24 -3.21 5.44
N PRO A 80 -7.49 -3.59 4.17
CA PRO A 80 -8.59 -4.47 3.87
C PRO A 80 -8.37 -5.86 4.47
N GLY A 81 -9.24 -6.33 5.37
CA GLY A 81 -9.08 -7.63 6.03
C GLY A 81 -8.99 -8.79 5.03
N ALA A 82 -9.68 -8.67 3.90
CA ALA A 82 -9.62 -9.61 2.79
C ALA A 82 -8.25 -9.73 2.10
N PHE A 83 -7.25 -8.92 2.47
CA PHE A 83 -5.87 -9.02 1.97
C PHE A 83 -5.06 -10.13 2.65
N VAL A 84 -5.49 -10.63 3.81
CA VAL A 84 -4.79 -11.70 4.52
C VAL A 84 -4.61 -12.92 3.62
N GLY A 85 -3.38 -13.40 3.52
CA GLY A 85 -3.01 -14.55 2.67
C GLY A 85 -3.00 -14.26 1.15
N ARG A 86 -3.32 -13.04 0.70
CA ARG A 86 -3.29 -12.68 -0.73
C ARG A 86 -1.96 -12.07 -1.14
N GLY A 87 -1.38 -12.62 -2.21
CA GLY A 87 -0.27 -11.98 -2.92
C GLY A 87 -0.73 -10.79 -3.75
N ASP A 88 0.24 -10.02 -4.26
CA ASP A 88 0.03 -8.73 -4.89
C ASP A 88 -1.05 -8.71 -5.99
N MET A 89 -0.88 -9.56 -7.00
CA MET A 89 -1.85 -9.71 -8.10
C MET A 89 -3.26 -10.09 -7.63
N SER A 90 -3.36 -10.90 -6.58
CA SER A 90 -4.68 -11.29 -6.05
C SER A 90 -5.36 -10.15 -5.31
N ARG A 91 -4.61 -9.21 -4.72
CA ARG A 91 -5.18 -8.03 -4.05
C ARG A 91 -5.63 -7.00 -5.09
N GLY A 92 -4.83 -6.73 -6.10
CA GLY A 92 -5.22 -5.87 -7.22
C GLY A 92 -6.47 -6.39 -7.94
N GLY A 93 -6.53 -7.70 -8.21
CA GLY A 93 -7.72 -8.33 -8.78
C GLY A 93 -8.97 -8.23 -7.90
N LEU A 94 -8.81 -8.25 -6.57
CA LEU A 94 -9.91 -8.05 -5.62
C LEU A 94 -10.40 -6.59 -5.67
N LEU A 95 -9.48 -5.62 -5.57
CA LEU A 95 -9.81 -4.19 -5.62
C LEU A 95 -10.57 -3.82 -6.90
N LEU A 96 -10.11 -4.28 -8.06
CA LEU A 96 -10.77 -4.01 -9.34
C LEU A 96 -12.19 -4.59 -9.41
N ARG A 97 -12.44 -5.72 -8.74
CA ARG A 97 -13.77 -6.33 -8.67
C ARG A 97 -14.70 -5.57 -7.74
N CYS A 98 -14.21 -5.23 -6.56
CA CYS A 98 -14.91 -4.40 -5.59
C CYS A 98 -15.31 -3.05 -6.22
N SER A 99 -14.37 -2.38 -6.89
CA SER A 99 -14.64 -1.13 -7.61
C SER A 99 -15.71 -1.31 -8.70
N ARG A 100 -15.62 -2.36 -9.51
CA ARG A 100 -16.62 -2.62 -10.56
C ARG A 100 -18.00 -2.99 -10.02
N ALA A 101 -18.06 -3.61 -8.86
CA ALA A 101 -19.29 -4.01 -8.18
C ALA A 101 -19.80 -2.95 -7.20
N GLU A 102 -19.12 -1.80 -7.11
CA GLU A 102 -19.40 -0.74 -6.12
C GLU A 102 -19.49 -1.26 -4.68
N ASN A 103 -18.70 -2.30 -4.38
CA ASN A 103 -18.70 -2.96 -3.08
C ASN A 103 -17.45 -2.59 -2.28
N GLN A 104 -17.64 -1.88 -1.17
CA GLN A 104 -16.57 -1.48 -0.28
C GLN A 104 -16.02 -2.68 0.52
N LEU A 105 -14.70 -2.74 0.68
CA LEU A 105 -14.07 -3.74 1.53
C LEU A 105 -14.19 -3.35 3.01
N GLU A 106 -14.21 -4.36 3.88
CA GLU A 106 -14.05 -4.16 5.32
C GLU A 106 -12.59 -3.84 5.64
N TYR A 107 -12.36 -2.75 6.38
CA TYR A 107 -11.05 -2.30 6.81
C TYR A 107 -10.86 -2.55 8.30
N VAL A 108 -9.75 -3.18 8.67
CA VAL A 108 -9.45 -3.53 10.06
C VAL A 108 -8.12 -2.91 10.51
N PRO A 109 -7.95 -2.56 11.80
CA PRO A 109 -6.73 -1.95 12.29
C PRO A 109 -5.53 -2.88 12.17
N VAL A 110 -4.43 -2.37 11.61
CA VAL A 110 -3.17 -3.13 11.48
C VAL A 110 -2.64 -3.53 12.87
N ALA A 111 -2.79 -2.66 13.87
CA ALA A 111 -2.25 -2.88 15.21
C ALA A 111 -2.84 -4.08 15.96
N THR A 112 -4.05 -4.53 15.60
CA THR A 112 -4.79 -5.58 16.34
C THR A 112 -5.17 -6.78 15.49
N ALA A 113 -5.01 -6.70 14.17
CA ALA A 113 -5.47 -7.74 13.26
C ALA A 113 -4.40 -8.81 13.02
N VAL A 114 -4.87 -9.99 12.60
CA VAL A 114 -4.02 -11.05 12.07
C VAL A 114 -3.59 -10.68 10.66
N LEU A 115 -2.28 -10.52 10.42
CA LEU A 115 -1.73 -10.04 9.14
C LEU A 115 -1.29 -11.17 8.19
N ARG A 116 -1.27 -12.41 8.68
CA ARG A 116 -0.87 -13.61 7.94
C ARG A 116 -1.95 -14.66 8.06
N GLY A 117 -2.21 -15.39 6.99
CA GLY A 117 -3.22 -16.43 7.01
C GLY A 117 -3.16 -17.31 5.77
N VAL A 118 -4.04 -18.30 5.75
CA VAL A 118 -4.16 -19.25 4.64
C VAL A 118 -4.49 -18.49 3.36
N ARG A 119 -3.83 -18.88 2.27
CA ARG A 119 -4.09 -18.32 0.95
C ARG A 119 -5.56 -18.55 0.57
N PRO A 120 -6.36 -17.51 0.34
CA PRO A 120 -7.75 -17.68 -0.04
C PRO A 120 -7.86 -18.26 -1.47
N PRO A 121 -9.03 -18.80 -1.84
CA PRO A 121 -9.29 -19.31 -3.18
C PRO A 121 -8.94 -18.29 -4.26
N LYS A 122 -8.53 -18.80 -5.44
CA LYS A 122 -8.29 -17.96 -6.62
C LYS A 122 -9.57 -17.20 -6.95
N LEU A 123 -9.40 -15.93 -7.30
CA LEU A 123 -10.52 -15.13 -7.79
C LEU A 123 -11.07 -15.77 -9.07
N PRO A 124 -12.41 -15.84 -9.23
CA PRO A 124 -13.02 -16.36 -10.43
C PRO A 124 -12.55 -15.57 -11.66
N ARG A 125 -12.47 -16.22 -12.81
CA ARG A 125 -12.09 -15.53 -14.06
C ARG A 125 -13.13 -14.45 -14.38
N PRO A 126 -12.72 -13.22 -14.69
CA PRO A 126 -13.67 -12.20 -15.09
C PRO A 126 -14.34 -12.62 -16.41
N PRO A 127 -15.62 -12.28 -16.64
CA PRO A 127 -16.22 -12.47 -17.95
C PRO A 127 -15.41 -11.69 -18.99
N ARG A 128 -15.20 -12.30 -20.16
CA ARG A 128 -14.52 -11.64 -21.29
C ARG A 128 -15.30 -10.37 -21.63
N ARG A 129 -14.64 -9.20 -21.58
CA ARG A 129 -15.22 -7.98 -22.16
C ARG A 129 -15.40 -8.27 -23.65
N ARG A 130 -16.64 -8.25 -24.16
CA ARG A 130 -16.86 -8.03 -25.59
C ARG A 130 -16.22 -6.69 -25.91
N ARG A 131 -15.29 -6.63 -26.87
CA ARG A 131 -14.85 -5.35 -27.42
C ARG A 131 -16.11 -4.64 -27.91
N ALA A 132 -16.31 -3.40 -27.50
CA ALA A 132 -17.27 -2.55 -28.18
C ALA A 132 -16.86 -2.51 -29.67
N PRO A 133 -17.79 -2.58 -30.63
CA PRO A 133 -17.46 -2.29 -32.03
C PRO A 133 -16.73 -0.94 -32.07
N GLY A 134 -15.67 -0.87 -32.86
CA GLY A 134 -14.73 0.25 -32.88
C GLY A 134 -15.43 1.61 -32.92
N ARG A 135 -14.91 2.55 -32.13
CA ARG A 135 -15.08 3.99 -32.38
C ARG A 135 -14.05 4.41 -33.41
#